data_AF-A0A1E5RFM2-F1
#
_entry.id   AF-A0A1E5RFM2-F1
#
_cell.length_a   1.000
_cell.length_b   1.000
_cell.length_c   1.000
_cell.angle_alpha   90.00
_cell.angle_beta   90.00
_cell.angle_gamma   90.00
#
_symmetry.space_group_name_H-M   'P 1'
#
loop_
_entity.id
_entity.type
_entity.pdbx_description
1 polymer ?
#
loop_
_entity_poly.entity_id
_entity_poly.type
_entity_poly.pdbx_seq_one_letter_code
_entity_poly.pdbx_strand_id
1 'polypeptide(L)'
;MSTSLRASIVSLENKCSNLLNQYSTFAQATSSKQQANESKLDAQIEKNLQDRQTNIDDYAQQLHALSSTNQAGLTGKMAQLERHKDVMHQHQKEFNSLRTCIQQERNNMNLLFDVKQDILTSRAEELERSRMYGDGAGSSADDYINEESRRIDKQHNVVDNLISQAWETRDQFSSQRRMLNNANNKMFEVVSKIPGINTLIAKINTRRKKNAVILAGLISCCILVLFFTY
;
A
#
# COMPACT_ATOMS: atom_id res chain seq x y z
N MET A 1 23.39 -20.67 9.73
CA MET A 1 23.43 -19.40 8.97
C MET A 1 22.23 -19.27 8.02
N SER A 2 21.94 -20.27 7.17
CA SER A 2 20.79 -20.26 6.23
C SER A 2 19.39 -20.07 6.86
N THR A 3 19.19 -20.47 8.12
CA THR A 3 17.92 -20.25 8.85
C THR A 3 17.72 -18.79 9.27
N SER A 4 18.80 -18.07 9.57
CA SER A 4 18.76 -16.63 9.93
C SER A 4 18.40 -15.78 8.73
N LEU A 5 19.01 -16.07 7.57
CA LEU A 5 18.74 -15.35 6.32
C LEU A 5 17.29 -15.55 5.87
N ARG A 6 16.78 -16.79 5.96
CA ARG A 6 15.37 -17.09 5.67
C ARG A 6 14.40 -16.35 6.61
N ALA A 7 14.72 -16.26 7.90
CA ALA A 7 13.91 -15.48 8.85
C ALA A 7 13.94 -13.97 8.52
N SER A 8 15.08 -13.46 8.04
CA SER A 8 15.22 -12.08 7.55
C SER A 8 14.37 -11.82 6.30
N ILE A 9 14.37 -12.72 5.31
CA ILE A 9 13.54 -12.59 4.09
C ILE A 9 12.05 -12.52 4.46
N VAL A 10 11.59 -13.38 5.37
CA VAL A 10 10.18 -13.39 5.81
C VAL A 10 9.82 -12.14 6.61
N SER A 11 10.73 -11.62 7.44
CA SER A 11 10.47 -10.38 8.19
C SER A 11 10.40 -9.16 7.26
N LEU A 12 11.27 -9.10 6.24
CA LEU A 12 11.23 -8.08 5.20
C LEU A 12 9.98 -8.19 4.33
N GLU A 13 9.53 -9.41 4.00
CA GLU A 13 8.26 -9.64 3.30
C GLU A 13 7.07 -9.04 4.06
N ASN A 14 6.96 -9.33 5.36
CA ASN A 14 5.90 -8.78 6.21
C ASN A 14 5.97 -7.26 6.34
N LYS A 15 7.19 -6.71 6.43
CA LYS A 15 7.40 -5.26 6.46
C LYS A 15 6.94 -4.61 5.15
N CYS A 16 7.31 -5.20 4.01
CA CYS A 16 6.89 -4.76 2.68
C CYS A 16 5.37 -4.73 2.55
N SER A 17 4.67 -5.80 2.93
CA SER A 17 3.21 -5.86 2.88
C SER A 17 2.54 -4.77 3.73
N ASN A 18 3.07 -4.50 4.94
CA ASN A 18 2.55 -3.42 5.78
C ASN A 18 2.78 -2.03 5.17
N LEU A 19 3.95 -1.80 4.58
CA LEU A 19 4.26 -0.54 3.90
C LEU A 19 3.38 -0.35 2.66
N LEU A 20 3.17 -1.40 1.86
CA LEU A 20 2.27 -1.38 0.70
C LEU A 20 0.83 -1.10 1.10
N ASN A 21 0.35 -1.65 2.21
CA ASN A 21 -0.98 -1.34 2.73
C ASN A 21 -1.11 0.15 3.11
N GLN A 22 -0.12 0.70 3.82
CA GLN A 22 -0.09 2.13 4.13
C GLN A 22 0.00 2.97 2.85
N TYR A 23 0.79 2.54 1.86
CA TYR A 23 0.89 3.22 0.56
C TYR A 23 -0.45 3.20 -0.19
N SER A 24 -1.21 2.10 -0.07
CA SER A 24 -2.53 1.98 -0.71
C SER A 24 -3.55 2.96 -0.14
N THR A 25 -3.42 3.37 1.12
CA THR A 25 -4.29 4.41 1.68
C THR A 25 -4.07 5.77 1.05
N PHE A 26 -2.88 6.07 0.53
CA PHE A 26 -2.63 7.31 -0.23
C PHE A 26 -3.22 7.27 -1.63
N ALA A 27 -3.42 6.08 -2.21
CA ALA A 27 -4.20 5.94 -3.44
C ALA A 27 -5.70 6.14 -3.21
N GLN A 28 -6.19 5.96 -1.97
CA GLN A 28 -7.59 6.22 -1.61
C GLN A 28 -7.81 7.63 -1.07
N ALA A 29 -6.81 8.21 -0.39
CA ALA A 29 -6.81 9.58 0.07
C ALA A 29 -6.41 10.51 -1.08
N THR A 30 -7.36 10.80 -1.96
CA THR A 30 -7.19 11.68 -3.13
C THR A 30 -6.61 13.04 -2.72
N SER A 31 -5.32 13.26 -2.96
CA SER A 31 -4.61 14.52 -2.69
C SER A 31 -3.90 15.00 -3.95
N SER A 32 -4.16 16.25 -4.34
CA SER A 32 -3.58 16.90 -5.53
C SER A 32 -2.06 17.10 -5.45
N LYS A 33 -1.45 16.99 -4.26
CA LYS A 33 0.01 17.10 -4.06
C LYS A 33 0.58 15.86 -3.39
N GLN A 34 1.80 15.50 -3.81
CA GLN A 34 2.60 14.47 -3.16
C GLN A 34 2.91 14.87 -1.73
N GLN A 35 2.34 14.14 -0.77
CA GLN A 35 2.56 14.42 0.63
C GLN A 35 3.99 14.02 0.99
N ALA A 36 4.69 14.82 1.81
CA ALA A 36 6.06 14.52 2.23
C ALA A 36 6.19 13.14 2.92
N ASN A 37 5.09 12.62 3.49
CA ASN A 37 5.02 11.30 4.08
C ASN A 37 4.95 10.18 3.03
N GLU A 38 4.33 10.41 1.88
CA GLU A 38 4.23 9.46 0.78
C GLU A 38 5.58 9.26 0.08
N SER A 39 6.31 10.34 -0.21
CA SER A 39 7.65 10.24 -0.79
C SER A 39 8.63 9.50 0.14
N LYS A 40 8.51 9.72 1.46
CA LYS A 40 9.26 8.95 2.46
C LYS A 40 8.86 7.47 2.47
N LEU A 41 7.58 7.16 2.28
CA LEU A 41 7.09 5.79 2.26
C LEU A 41 7.49 5.06 0.97
N ASP A 42 7.45 5.75 -0.17
CA ASP A 42 7.92 5.30 -1.48
C ASP A 42 9.40 4.88 -1.41
N ALA A 43 10.26 5.77 -0.90
CA ALA A 43 11.68 5.48 -0.70
C ALA A 43 11.93 4.33 0.30
N GLN A 44 11.08 4.19 1.33
CA GLN A 44 11.16 3.07 2.28
C GLN A 44 10.77 1.73 1.66
N ILE A 45 9.76 1.71 0.78
CA ILE A 45 9.35 0.49 0.07
C ILE A 45 10.44 0.09 -0.92
N GLU A 46 10.97 1.03 -1.68
CA GLU A 46 12.05 0.79 -2.64
C GLU A 46 13.30 0.23 -1.95
N LYS A 47 13.74 0.86 -0.86
CA LYS A 47 14.85 0.35 -0.05
C LYS A 47 14.58 -1.04 0.49
N ASN A 48 13.36 -1.29 0.98
CA ASN A 48 13.00 -2.61 1.53
C ASN A 48 12.97 -3.71 0.45
N LEU A 49 12.49 -3.41 -0.75
CA LEU A 49 12.52 -4.32 -1.89
C LEU A 49 13.97 -4.63 -2.30
N GLN A 50 14.84 -3.61 -2.33
CA GLN A 50 16.25 -3.78 -2.64
C GLN A 50 17.00 -4.61 -1.58
N ASP A 51 16.77 -4.33 -0.30
CA ASP A 51 17.31 -5.13 0.81
C ASP A 51 16.81 -6.59 0.76
N ARG A 52 15.57 -6.81 0.32
CA ARG A 52 15.04 -8.18 0.17
C ARG A 52 15.65 -8.90 -1.04
N GLN A 53 15.87 -8.20 -2.14
CA GLN A 53 16.53 -8.74 -3.33
C GLN A 53 17.92 -9.26 -2.99
N THR A 54 18.75 -8.44 -2.32
CA THR A 54 20.11 -8.85 -1.93
C THR A 54 20.09 -10.08 -1.02
N ASN A 55 19.19 -10.12 -0.03
CA ASN A 55 19.03 -11.28 0.84
C ASN A 55 18.56 -12.56 0.10
N ILE A 56 17.70 -12.42 -0.92
CA ILE A 56 17.27 -13.55 -1.76
C ILE A 56 18.42 -14.06 -2.62
N ASP A 57 19.23 -13.15 -3.18
CA ASP A 57 20.39 -13.49 -3.99
C ASP A 57 21.48 -14.18 -3.16
N ASP A 58 21.76 -13.67 -1.95
CA ASP A 58 22.65 -14.32 -0.98
C ASP A 58 22.14 -15.71 -0.57
N TYR A 59 20.82 -15.86 -0.43
CA TYR A 59 20.21 -17.15 -0.11
C TYR A 59 20.35 -18.14 -1.27
N ALA A 60 20.17 -17.66 -2.51
CA ALA A 60 20.37 -18.43 -3.72
C ALA A 60 21.81 -18.92 -3.87
N GLN A 61 22.80 -18.04 -3.61
CA GLN A 61 24.22 -18.38 -3.66
C GLN A 61 24.59 -19.42 -2.59
N GLN A 62 24.09 -19.27 -1.35
CA GLN A 62 24.28 -20.27 -0.30
C GLN A 62 23.65 -21.62 -0.66
N LEU A 63 22.48 -21.61 -1.31
CA LEU A 63 21.82 -22.81 -1.80
C LEU A 63 22.64 -23.52 -2.89
N HIS A 64 23.21 -22.75 -3.82
CA HIS A 64 24.11 -23.28 -4.86
C HIS A 64 25.37 -23.90 -4.26
N ALA A 65 26.02 -23.26 -3.29
CA ALA A 65 27.20 -23.79 -2.60
C ALA A 65 26.90 -25.05 -1.75
N LEU A 66 25.67 -25.17 -1.25
CA LEU A 66 25.22 -26.38 -0.56
C LEU A 66 24.88 -27.51 -1.53
N SER A 67 24.38 -27.20 -2.74
CA SER A 67 24.07 -28.19 -3.78
C SER A 67 25.28 -29.00 -4.24
N SER A 68 26.46 -28.38 -4.25
CA SER A 68 27.73 -29.04 -4.59
C SER A 68 28.22 -29.99 -3.49
N THR A 69 27.69 -29.90 -2.27
CA THR A 69 28.21 -30.62 -1.09
C THR A 69 27.21 -31.63 -0.51
N ASN A 70 25.89 -31.39 -0.64
CA ASN A 70 24.87 -32.21 0.01
C ASN A 70 23.54 -32.21 -0.78
N GLN A 71 23.12 -33.39 -1.26
CA GLN A 71 21.95 -33.57 -2.13
C GLN A 71 20.62 -33.75 -1.36
N ALA A 72 20.66 -34.18 -0.10
CA ALA A 72 19.46 -34.48 0.67
C ALA A 72 18.74 -33.20 1.15
N GLY A 73 17.53 -32.95 0.65
CA GLY A 73 16.67 -31.82 1.07
C GLY A 73 16.81 -30.54 0.23
N LEU A 74 17.50 -30.59 -0.91
CA LEU A 74 17.73 -29.44 -1.80
C LEU A 74 16.45 -28.98 -2.52
N THR A 75 15.64 -29.93 -3.01
CA THR A 75 14.43 -29.66 -3.79
C THR A 75 13.43 -28.77 -3.05
N GLY A 76 13.20 -29.03 -1.75
CA GLY A 76 12.28 -28.23 -0.93
C GLY A 76 12.80 -26.82 -0.65
N LYS A 77 14.12 -26.64 -0.52
CA LYS A 77 14.74 -25.32 -0.33
C LYS A 77 14.76 -24.50 -1.63
N MET A 78 14.98 -25.16 -2.77
CA MET A 78 14.96 -24.53 -4.09
C MET A 78 13.53 -24.09 -4.48
N ALA A 79 12.52 -24.95 -4.28
CA ALA A 79 11.12 -24.59 -4.49
C ALA A 79 10.70 -23.39 -3.63
N GLN A 80 11.25 -23.28 -2.43
CA GLN A 80 10.97 -22.16 -1.54
C GLN A 80 11.68 -20.86 -1.96
N LEU A 81 12.91 -20.95 -2.49
CA LEU A 81 13.62 -19.81 -3.07
C LEU A 81 12.80 -19.24 -4.25
N GLU A 82 12.31 -20.09 -5.14
CA GLU A 82 11.45 -19.69 -6.25
C GLU A 82 10.18 -18.99 -5.75
N ARG A 83 9.53 -19.53 -4.71
CA ARG A 83 8.40 -18.83 -4.07
C ARG A 83 8.77 -17.45 -3.54
N HIS A 84 9.96 -17.27 -2.95
CA HIS A 84 10.38 -15.95 -2.47
C HIS A 84 10.63 -14.97 -3.61
N LYS A 85 11.17 -15.43 -4.75
CA LYS A 85 11.30 -14.61 -5.97
C LYS A 85 9.94 -14.24 -6.55
N ASP A 86 9.00 -15.18 -6.63
CA ASP A 86 7.65 -14.93 -7.14
C ASP A 86 6.91 -13.87 -6.31
N VAL A 87 6.92 -14.02 -4.98
CA VAL A 87 6.33 -13.03 -4.06
C VAL A 87 7.02 -11.68 -4.19
N MET A 88 8.32 -11.67 -4.47
CA MET A 88 9.07 -10.45 -4.68
C MET A 88 8.66 -9.72 -5.95
N HIS A 89 8.61 -10.41 -7.09
CA HIS A 89 8.14 -9.86 -8.34
C HIS A 89 6.69 -9.36 -8.24
N GLN A 90 5.84 -10.09 -7.52
CA GLN A 90 4.46 -9.68 -7.28
C GLN A 90 4.38 -8.36 -6.49
N HIS A 91 5.12 -8.23 -5.38
CA HIS A 91 5.14 -6.97 -4.61
C HIS A 91 5.72 -5.80 -5.42
N GLN A 92 6.71 -6.05 -6.29
CA GLN A 92 7.28 -5.01 -7.15
C GLN A 92 6.29 -4.54 -8.22
N LYS A 93 5.54 -5.48 -8.82
CA LYS A 93 4.46 -5.16 -9.74
C LYS A 93 3.33 -4.39 -9.06
N GLU A 94 2.95 -4.80 -7.86
CA GLU A 94 1.94 -4.12 -7.03
C GLU A 94 2.37 -2.69 -6.70
N PHE A 95 3.61 -2.50 -6.26
CA PHE A 95 4.18 -1.19 -5.97
C PHE A 95 4.14 -0.25 -7.18
N ASN A 96 4.62 -0.72 -8.34
CA ASN A 96 4.61 0.07 -9.57
C ASN A 96 3.19 0.43 -10.01
N SER A 97 2.26 -0.53 -9.94
CA SER A 97 0.86 -0.31 -10.30
C SER A 97 0.21 0.74 -9.39
N LEU A 98 0.53 0.69 -8.09
CA LEU A 98 0.01 1.63 -7.11
C LEU A 98 0.57 3.04 -7.32
N ARG A 99 1.86 3.15 -7.65
CA ARG A 99 2.52 4.42 -8.01
C ARG A 99 1.91 5.03 -9.27
N THR A 100 1.66 4.23 -10.31
CA THR A 100 0.97 4.69 -11.53
C THR A 100 -0.44 5.17 -11.22
N CYS A 101 -1.20 4.44 -10.40
CA CYS A 101 -2.56 4.82 -10.00
C CYS A 101 -2.58 6.16 -9.25
N ILE A 102 -1.69 6.35 -8.26
CA ILE A 102 -1.57 7.63 -7.54
C ILE A 102 -1.21 8.77 -8.50
N GLN A 103 -0.30 8.54 -9.45
CA GLN A 103 0.08 9.55 -10.42
C GLN A 103 -1.06 9.90 -11.39
N GLN A 104 -1.81 8.90 -11.86
CA GLN A 104 -2.98 9.10 -12.71
C GLN A 104 -4.05 9.93 -12.00
N GLU A 105 -4.34 9.61 -10.75
CA GLU A 105 -5.35 10.33 -9.96
C GLU A 105 -4.93 11.78 -9.70
N ARG A 106 -3.62 12.02 -9.50
CA ARG A 106 -3.09 13.39 -9.43
C ARG A 106 -3.25 14.16 -10.74
N ASN A 107 -2.90 13.53 -11.85
CA ASN A 107 -3.05 14.15 -13.16
C ASN A 107 -4.53 14.48 -13.41
N ASN A 108 -5.44 13.58 -13.03
CA ASN A 108 -6.88 13.82 -13.06
C ASN A 108 -7.28 15.05 -12.23
N MET A 109 -6.85 15.12 -10.96
CA MET A 109 -7.13 16.26 -10.10
C MET A 109 -6.56 17.58 -10.65
N ASN A 110 -5.39 17.56 -11.27
CA ASN A 110 -4.80 18.73 -11.90
C ASN A 110 -5.59 19.18 -13.12
N LEU A 111 -6.05 18.24 -13.96
CA LEU A 111 -6.92 18.52 -15.10
C LEU A 111 -8.27 19.08 -14.64
N LEU A 112 -8.90 18.50 -13.61
CA LEU A 112 -10.15 19.02 -13.04
C LEU A 112 -9.98 20.41 -12.44
N PHE A 113 -8.83 20.70 -11.83
CA PHE A 113 -8.52 22.04 -11.33
C PHE A 113 -8.39 23.04 -12.48
N ASP A 114 -7.68 22.68 -13.54
CA ASP A 114 -7.49 23.50 -14.73
C ASP A 114 -8.83 23.77 -15.45
N VAL A 115 -9.64 22.72 -15.67
CA VAL A 115 -11.00 22.85 -16.24
C VAL A 115 -11.89 23.71 -15.36
N LYS A 116 -11.85 23.53 -14.03
CA LYS A 116 -12.63 24.39 -13.11
C LYS A 116 -12.17 25.84 -13.20
N GLN A 117 -10.86 26.09 -13.30
CA GLN A 117 -10.32 27.43 -13.46
C GLN A 117 -10.76 28.05 -14.80
N ASP A 118 -10.70 27.30 -15.92
CA ASP A 118 -11.16 27.75 -17.24
C ASP A 118 -12.65 28.08 -17.27
N ILE A 119 -13.49 27.28 -16.58
CA ILE A 119 -14.93 27.56 -16.44
C ILE A 119 -15.16 28.84 -15.62
N LEU A 120 -14.40 29.03 -14.54
CA LEU A 120 -14.52 30.21 -13.69
C LEU A 120 -14.04 31.48 -14.41
N THR A 121 -12.95 31.40 -15.19
CA THR A 121 -12.46 32.52 -16.00
C THR A 121 -13.45 32.85 -17.11
N SER A 122 -13.95 31.84 -17.84
CA SER A 122 -14.97 32.05 -18.88
C SER A 122 -16.22 32.73 -18.32
N ARG A 123 -16.69 32.32 -17.13
CA ARG A 123 -17.82 32.94 -16.45
C ARG A 123 -17.53 34.35 -15.94
N ALA A 124 -16.29 34.61 -15.50
CA ALA A 124 -15.87 35.94 -15.06
C ALA A 124 -15.76 36.91 -16.25
N GLU A 125 -15.22 36.46 -17.38
CA GLU A 125 -15.17 37.21 -18.63
C GLU A 125 -16.57 37.54 -19.16
N GLU A 126 -17.52 36.59 -19.08
CA GLU A 126 -18.93 36.81 -19.41
C GLU A 126 -19.57 37.90 -18.54
N LEU A 127 -19.29 37.88 -17.23
CA LEU A 127 -19.75 38.89 -16.27
C LEU A 127 -19.12 40.27 -16.53
N GLU A 128 -17.85 40.34 -16.88
CA GLU A 128 -17.17 41.59 -17.25
C GLU A 128 -17.68 42.14 -18.57
N ARG A 129 -17.87 41.30 -19.59
CA ARG A 129 -18.47 41.69 -20.88
C ARG A 129 -19.87 42.26 -20.70
N SER A 130 -20.69 41.63 -19.87
CA SER A 130 -22.06 42.06 -19.56
C SER A 130 -22.10 43.39 -18.79
N ARG A 131 -21.06 43.71 -18.01
CA ARG A 131 -20.92 45.00 -17.31
C ARG A 131 -20.39 46.11 -18.22
N MET A 132 -19.53 45.77 -19.17
CA MET A 132 -18.90 46.72 -20.10
C MET A 132 -19.83 47.10 -21.26
N TYR A 133 -20.63 46.16 -21.75
CA TYR A 133 -21.69 46.37 -22.74
C TYR A 133 -23.04 46.23 -22.04
N GLY A 134 -23.49 47.28 -21.36
CA GLY A 134 -24.79 47.25 -20.68
C GLY A 134 -25.92 46.92 -21.66
N ASP A 135 -26.67 45.84 -21.37
CA ASP A 135 -28.00 45.37 -21.83
C ASP A 135 -28.45 45.59 -23.31
N GLY A 136 -27.66 46.19 -24.18
CA GLY A 136 -28.18 46.76 -25.43
C GLY A 136 -27.21 46.92 -26.59
N ALA A 137 -25.97 46.43 -26.50
CA ALA A 137 -25.06 46.43 -27.65
C ALA A 137 -25.09 45.07 -28.33
N GLY A 138 -25.80 45.00 -29.45
CA GLY A 138 -26.05 43.78 -30.22
C GLY A 138 -24.81 42.97 -30.52
N SER A 139 -24.65 41.88 -29.79
CA SER A 139 -23.96 40.70 -30.29
C SER A 139 -25.01 39.96 -31.11
N SER A 140 -24.81 39.90 -32.43
CA SER A 140 -25.69 39.21 -33.37
C SER A 140 -26.08 37.84 -32.80
N ALA A 141 -27.34 37.40 -32.97
CA ALA A 141 -27.77 36.07 -32.53
C ALA A 141 -26.79 34.97 -33.00
N ASP A 142 -26.17 35.15 -34.17
CA ASP A 142 -25.09 34.31 -34.69
C ASP A 142 -23.83 34.26 -33.81
N ASP A 143 -23.40 35.37 -33.21
CA ASP A 143 -22.24 35.39 -32.31
C ASP A 143 -22.55 34.66 -31.00
N TYR A 144 -23.77 34.84 -30.47
CA TYR A 144 -24.25 34.10 -29.31
C TYR A 144 -24.36 32.59 -29.61
N ILE A 145 -24.89 32.22 -30.77
CA ILE A 145 -25.02 30.81 -31.19
C ILE A 145 -23.65 30.18 -31.43
N ASN A 146 -22.70 30.91 -32.02
CA ASN A 146 -21.34 30.44 -32.24
C ASN A 146 -20.59 30.24 -30.92
N GLU A 147 -20.77 31.14 -29.95
CA GLU A 147 -20.19 31.00 -28.61
C GLU A 147 -20.83 29.84 -27.85
N GLU A 148 -22.16 29.69 -27.92
CA GLU A 148 -22.86 28.55 -27.32
C GLU A 148 -22.39 27.22 -27.92
N SER A 149 -22.17 27.17 -29.24
CA SER A 149 -21.64 26.00 -29.93
C SER A 149 -20.22 25.66 -29.45
N ARG A 150 -19.34 26.66 -29.29
CA ARG A 150 -17.98 26.47 -28.74
C ARG A 150 -18.01 26.00 -27.29
N ARG A 151 -18.95 26.50 -26.48
CA ARG A 151 -19.17 26.05 -25.09
C ARG A 151 -19.64 24.61 -25.06
N ILE A 152 -20.60 24.23 -25.90
CA ILE A 152 -21.11 22.86 -26.00
C ILE A 152 -20.00 21.91 -26.45
N ASP A 153 -19.20 22.27 -27.46
CA ASP A 153 -18.08 21.45 -27.92
C ASP A 153 -17.02 21.25 -26.84
N LYS A 154 -16.67 22.32 -26.09
CA LYS A 154 -15.78 22.21 -24.92
C LYS A 154 -16.37 21.31 -23.84
N GLN A 155 -17.65 21.49 -23.51
CA GLN A 155 -18.35 20.67 -22.51
C GLN A 155 -18.45 19.21 -22.93
N HIS A 156 -18.66 18.92 -24.21
CA HIS A 156 -18.77 17.58 -24.75
C HIS A 156 -17.44 16.83 -24.63
N ASN A 157 -16.32 17.46 -25.02
CA ASN A 157 -14.98 16.89 -24.83
C ASN A 157 -14.66 16.63 -23.36
N VAL A 158 -15.08 17.51 -22.45
CA VAL A 158 -14.91 17.31 -21.00
C VAL A 158 -15.75 16.13 -20.51
N VAL A 159 -17.00 16.01 -20.96
CA VAL A 159 -17.89 14.91 -20.60
C VAL A 159 -17.35 13.57 -21.10
N ASP A 160 -16.85 13.49 -22.33
CA ASP A 160 -16.27 12.26 -22.87
C ASP A 160 -15.02 11.82 -22.09
N ASN A 161 -14.17 12.77 -21.71
CA ASN A 161 -13.04 12.52 -20.83
C ASN A 161 -13.52 12.01 -19.46
N LEU A 162 -14.53 12.64 -18.86
CA LEU A 162 -15.11 12.21 -17.59
C LEU A 162 -15.73 10.80 -17.67
N ILE A 163 -16.39 10.45 -18.77
CA ILE A 163 -16.98 9.13 -18.98
C ILE A 163 -15.88 8.09 -19.11
N SER A 164 -14.91 8.29 -20.01
CA SER A 164 -13.77 7.38 -20.19
C SER A 164 -13.02 7.19 -18.87
N GLN A 165 -12.86 8.25 -18.10
CA GLN A 165 -12.19 8.23 -16.81
C GLN A 165 -13.01 7.51 -15.73
N ALA A 166 -14.33 7.66 -15.70
CA ALA A 166 -15.20 6.91 -14.78
C ALA A 166 -15.15 5.39 -15.05
N TRP A 167 -15.03 4.98 -16.31
CA TRP A 167 -14.84 3.58 -16.68
C TRP A 167 -13.49 3.04 -16.20
N GLU A 168 -12.42 3.83 -16.34
CA GLU A 168 -11.08 3.47 -15.89
C GLU A 168 -11.01 3.37 -14.35
N THR A 169 -11.58 4.34 -13.63
CA THR A 169 -11.66 4.32 -12.16
C THR A 169 -12.48 3.13 -11.64
N ARG A 170 -13.57 2.74 -12.33
CA ARG A 170 -14.37 1.55 -11.97
C ARG A 170 -13.55 0.27 -12.06
N ASP A 171 -12.78 0.10 -13.14
CA ASP A 171 -11.92 -1.07 -13.30
C ASP A 171 -10.79 -1.10 -12.26
N GLN A 172 -10.24 0.08 -11.92
CA GLN A 172 -9.25 0.23 -10.86
C GLN A 172 -9.81 -0.10 -9.46
N PHE A 173 -11.04 0.29 -9.12
CA PHE A 173 -11.69 -0.13 -7.87
C PHE A 173 -11.98 -1.64 -7.83
N SER A 174 -12.33 -2.25 -8.96
CA SER A 174 -12.50 -3.70 -9.09
C SER A 174 -11.18 -4.44 -8.86
N SER A 175 -10.08 -3.91 -9.42
CA SER A 175 -8.72 -4.41 -9.21
C SER A 175 -8.26 -4.25 -7.75
N GLN A 176 -8.47 -3.08 -7.15
CA GLN A 176 -8.19 -2.83 -5.72
C GLN A 176 -8.99 -3.75 -4.79
N ARG A 177 -10.27 -4.03 -5.10
CA ARG A 177 -11.08 -4.97 -4.31
C ARG A 177 -10.53 -6.40 -4.36
N ARG A 178 -10.02 -6.82 -5.52
CA ARG A 178 -9.34 -8.11 -5.68
C ARG A 178 -8.06 -8.18 -4.84
N MET A 179 -7.33 -7.06 -4.76
CA MET A 179 -6.12 -6.90 -3.94
C MET A 179 -6.42 -6.99 -2.43
N LEU A 180 -7.46 -6.31 -1.93
CA LEU A 180 -7.90 -6.40 -0.53
C LEU A 180 -8.41 -7.79 -0.14
N ASN A 181 -9.07 -8.49 -1.06
CA ASN A 181 -9.53 -9.86 -0.81
C ASN A 181 -8.35 -10.84 -0.75
N ASN A 182 -7.33 -10.64 -1.59
CA ASN A 182 -6.10 -11.42 -1.53
C ASN A 182 -5.28 -11.13 -0.25
N ALA A 183 -5.27 -9.90 0.25
CA ALA A 183 -4.61 -9.54 1.50
C ALA A 183 -5.29 -10.18 2.73
N ASN A 184 -6.63 -10.16 2.77
CA ASN A 184 -7.39 -10.86 3.83
C ASN A 184 -7.18 -12.37 3.81
N ASN A 185 -7.18 -12.97 2.61
CA ASN A 185 -6.92 -14.40 2.48
C ASN A 185 -5.49 -14.78 2.91
N LYS A 186 -4.48 -13.96 2.59
CA LYS A 186 -3.09 -14.17 3.06
C LYS A 186 -2.93 -13.97 4.57
N MET A 187 -3.64 -13.02 5.17
CA MET A 187 -3.63 -12.83 6.63
C MET A 187 -4.25 -14.05 7.35
N PHE A 188 -5.35 -14.59 6.83
CA PHE A 188 -5.93 -15.84 7.31
C PHE A 188 -5.02 -17.05 7.05
N GLU A 189 -4.30 -17.07 5.92
CA GLU A 189 -3.32 -18.10 5.59
C GLU A 189 -2.05 -18.04 6.47
N VAL A 190 -1.65 -16.86 6.94
CA VAL A 190 -0.55 -16.68 7.92
C VAL A 190 -0.98 -17.12 9.31
N VAL A 191 -2.24 -16.88 9.70
CA VAL A 191 -2.81 -17.41 10.95
C VAL A 191 -2.91 -18.94 10.90
N SER A 192 -3.18 -19.55 9.74
CA SER A 192 -3.28 -21.00 9.59
C SER A 192 -1.95 -21.71 9.29
N LYS A 193 -0.96 -21.04 8.67
CA LYS A 193 0.40 -21.59 8.40
C LYS A 193 1.42 -21.39 9.51
N ILE A 194 1.08 -20.73 10.62
CA ILE A 194 1.91 -20.73 11.83
C ILE A 194 1.24 -21.61 12.91
N PRO A 195 1.36 -22.96 12.82
CA PRO A 195 1.05 -23.81 13.96
C PRO A 195 2.04 -23.47 15.09
N GLY A 196 1.61 -22.68 16.07
CA GLY A 196 2.43 -22.35 17.24
C GLY A 196 2.47 -20.90 17.71
N ILE A 197 1.71 -19.96 17.13
CA ILE A 197 1.53 -18.63 17.78
C ILE A 197 0.95 -18.81 19.19
N ASN A 198 0.01 -19.75 19.37
CA ASN A 198 -0.54 -20.06 20.67
C ASN A 198 0.53 -20.60 21.64
N THR A 199 1.50 -21.37 21.16
CA THR A 199 2.59 -21.91 22.00
C THR A 199 3.70 -20.90 22.26
N LEU A 200 3.97 -19.96 21.35
CA LEU A 200 4.92 -18.86 21.56
C LEU A 200 4.37 -17.80 22.52
N ILE A 201 3.09 -17.40 22.36
CA ILE A 201 2.38 -16.53 23.31
C ILE A 201 2.23 -17.23 24.68
N ALA A 202 1.92 -18.52 24.71
CA ALA A 202 1.91 -19.30 25.96
C ALA A 202 3.31 -19.45 26.58
N LYS A 203 4.39 -19.57 25.79
CA LYS A 203 5.78 -19.58 26.30
C LYS A 203 6.19 -18.24 26.90
N ILE A 204 5.70 -17.13 26.37
CA ILE A 204 5.91 -15.79 26.93
C ILE A 204 5.12 -15.60 28.24
N ASN A 205 3.86 -16.05 28.28
CA ASN A 205 3.04 -15.98 29.50
C ASN A 205 3.56 -16.93 30.62
N THR A 206 4.07 -18.11 30.26
CA THR A 206 4.63 -19.06 31.24
C THR A 206 5.92 -18.57 31.90
N ARG A 207 6.75 -17.76 31.22
CA ARG A 207 7.92 -17.13 31.87
C ARG A 207 7.51 -16.12 32.94
N ARG A 208 6.45 -15.34 32.73
CA ARG A 208 5.89 -14.43 33.75
C ARG A 208 5.23 -15.20 34.90
N LYS A 209 4.50 -16.29 34.62
CA LYS A 209 3.87 -17.14 35.66
C LYS A 209 4.89 -17.87 36.54
N LYS A 210 6.02 -18.33 35.98
CA LYS A 210 7.08 -18.98 36.78
C LYS A 210 7.67 -18.04 37.82
N ASN A 211 7.94 -16.78 37.45
CA ASN A 211 8.46 -15.80 38.39
C ASN A 211 7.44 -15.48 39.50
N ALA A 212 6.14 -15.41 39.18
CA ALA A 212 5.08 -15.19 40.16
C ALA A 212 4.92 -16.37 41.13
N VAL A 213 5.02 -17.62 40.65
CA VAL A 213 4.94 -18.82 41.50
C VAL A 213 6.14 -18.93 42.43
N ILE A 214 7.36 -18.63 41.95
CA ILE A 214 8.57 -18.61 42.79
C ILE A 214 8.43 -17.54 43.88
N LEU A 215 7.98 -16.33 43.53
CA LEU A 215 7.79 -15.25 44.48
C LEU A 215 6.72 -15.59 45.53
N ALA A 216 5.57 -16.15 45.11
CA ALA A 216 4.50 -16.57 46.03
C ALA A 216 4.95 -17.70 46.97
N GLY A 217 5.73 -18.66 46.48
CA GLY A 217 6.31 -19.72 47.32
C GLY A 217 7.27 -19.19 48.38
N LEU A 218 8.11 -18.20 48.02
CA LEU A 218 9.04 -17.55 48.94
C LEU A 218 8.30 -16.79 50.05
N ILE A 219 7.25 -16.04 49.69
CA ILE A 219 6.41 -15.32 50.65
C ILE A 219 5.70 -16.29 51.59
N SER A 220 5.09 -17.36 51.06
CA SER A 220 4.39 -18.36 51.88
C SER A 220 5.34 -19.11 52.81
N CYS A 221 6.56 -19.42 52.35
CA CYS A 221 7.58 -20.05 53.18
C CYS A 221 8.03 -19.13 54.33
N CYS A 222 8.28 -17.85 54.03
CA CYS A 222 8.64 -16.85 55.04
C CYS A 222 7.56 -16.71 56.12
N ILE A 223 6.28 -16.69 55.74
CA ILE A 223 5.16 -16.60 56.69
C ILE A 223 5.10 -17.84 57.59
N LEU A 224 5.27 -19.05 57.03
CA LEU A 224 5.24 -20.30 57.81
C LEU A 224 6.41 -20.40 58.79
N VAL A 225 7.61 -20.00 58.38
CA VAL A 225 8.78 -19.97 59.26
C VAL A 225 8.56 -18.98 60.40
N LEU A 226 8.05 -17.77 60.12
CA LEU A 226 7.73 -16.80 61.17
C LEU A 226 6.66 -17.32 62.14
N PHE A 227 5.63 -18.00 61.65
CA PHE A 227 4.58 -18.58 62.49
C PHE A 227 5.06 -19.76 63.34
N PHE A 228 6.06 -20.52 62.89
CA PHE A 228 6.57 -21.67 63.63
C PHE A 228 7.70 -21.31 64.60
N THR A 229 8.39 -20.19 64.34
CA THR A 229 9.47 -19.65 65.20
C THR A 229 8.95 -18.75 66.32
N TYR A 230 7.78 -18.13 66.16
CA TYR A 230 7.14 -17.27 67.17
C TYR A 230 6.01 -18.04 67.87
#